data_AF-A0A7Y2C1V0-F1
#
_entry.id   AF-A0A7Y2C1V0-F1
#
_cell.length_a   1.000
_cell.length_b   1.000
_cell.length_c   1.000
_cell.angle_alpha   90.00
_cell.angle_beta   90.00
_cell.angle_gamma   90.00
#
_symmetry.space_group_name_H-M   'P 1'
#
loop_
_entity.id
_entity.type
_entity.pdbx_description
1 polymer ?
#
loop_
_entity_poly.entity_id
_entity_poly.type
_entity_poly.pdbx_seq_one_letter_code
_entity_poly.pdbx_strand_id
1 'polypeptide(L)'
;MSRIAMATRFFKYYRRAKTKYDIHSPFIFDFVQEVLEDERQYYAFSDLENLRNRLKHDHRVIEVTDLGAGSKMQKTNKRKISAIAKTALTGAFFSQVLFRL
;
A
#
# COMPACT_ATOMS: atom_id res chain seq x y z
N MET A 1 12.58 21.62 3.77
CA MET A 1 12.18 22.24 2.48
C MET A 1 11.34 23.48 2.78
N SER A 2 11.55 24.58 2.05
CA SER A 2 10.78 25.82 2.25
C SER A 2 9.31 25.64 1.82
N ARG A 3 8.36 26.15 2.62
CA ARG A 3 6.91 26.12 2.31
C ARG A 3 6.59 26.80 0.97
N ILE A 4 7.35 27.85 0.63
CA ILE A 4 7.23 28.58 -0.64
C ILE A 4 7.59 27.67 -1.82
N ALA A 5 8.67 26.88 -1.69
CA ALA A 5 9.09 25.94 -2.73
C ALA A 5 8.07 24.81 -2.93
N MET A 6 7.34 24.41 -1.89
CA MET A 6 6.26 23.44 -2.00
C MET A 6 5.04 24.03 -2.72
N ALA A 7 4.66 25.26 -2.38
CA ALA A 7 3.55 25.96 -3.02
C ALA A 7 3.79 26.18 -4.53
N THR A 8 5.00 26.62 -4.92
CA THR A 8 5.34 26.82 -6.34
C THR A 8 5.33 25.50 -7.11
N ARG A 9 5.83 24.41 -6.51
CA ARG A 9 5.75 23.06 -7.11
C ARG A 9 4.31 22.60 -7.28
N PHE A 10 3.46 22.81 -6.27
CA PHE A 10 2.05 22.45 -6.33
C PHE A 10 1.32 23.22 -7.44
N PHE A 11 1.53 24.53 -7.54
CA PHE A 11 0.92 25.33 -8.61
C PHE A 11 1.37 24.88 -10.01
N LYS A 12 2.67 24.58 -10.17
CA LYS A 12 3.22 24.06 -11.42
C LYS A 12 2.64 22.70 -11.79
N TYR A 13 2.42 21.83 -10.80
CA TYR A 13 1.74 20.55 -10.98
C TYR A 13 0.28 20.76 -11.41
N TYR A 14 -0.47 21.57 -10.66
CA TYR A 14 -1.90 21.82 -10.91
C TYR A 14 -2.14 22.34 -12.34
N ARG A 15 -1.31 23.29 -12.81
CA ARG A 15 -1.41 23.82 -14.18
C ARG A 15 -1.11 22.79 -15.28
N ARG A 16 -0.38 21.71 -14.97
CA ARG A 16 0.05 20.69 -15.94
C ARG A 16 -0.68 19.36 -15.80
N ALA A 17 -1.46 19.19 -14.73
CA ALA A 17 -2.15 17.95 -14.45
C ALA A 17 -3.17 17.67 -15.56
N LYS A 18 -3.25 16.40 -15.95
CA LYS A 18 -4.30 15.88 -16.83
C LYS A 18 -5.26 15.06 -15.99
N THR A 19 -6.53 15.09 -16.36
CA THR A 19 -7.61 14.37 -15.69
C THR A 19 -7.93 13.08 -16.45
N LYS A 20 -8.79 12.23 -15.86
CA LYS A 20 -9.32 11.05 -16.56
C LYS A 20 -10.01 11.39 -17.88
N TYR A 21 -10.59 12.59 -18.00
CA TYR A 21 -11.27 13.05 -19.21
C TYR A 21 -10.30 13.40 -20.36
N ASP A 22 -9.01 13.53 -20.08
CA ASP A 22 -7.95 13.78 -21.06
C ASP A 22 -7.30 12.47 -21.58
N ILE A 23 -7.77 11.31 -21.11
CA ILE A 23 -7.24 9.99 -21.46
C ILE A 23 -7.97 9.45 -22.67
N HIS A 24 -7.25 9.25 -23.78
CA HIS A 24 -7.82 8.70 -25.02
C HIS A 24 -7.70 7.17 -25.15
N SER A 25 -6.87 6.53 -24.32
CA SER A 25 -6.76 5.06 -24.32
C SER A 25 -7.89 4.49 -23.45
N PRO A 26 -8.82 3.69 -24.02
CA PRO A 26 -9.89 3.08 -23.25
C PRO A 26 -9.36 2.22 -22.11
N PHE A 27 -8.31 1.43 -22.38
CA PHE A 27 -7.67 0.59 -21.37
C PHE A 27 -7.14 1.40 -20.17
N ILE A 28 -6.48 2.53 -20.41
CA ILE A 28 -5.94 3.37 -19.33
C ILE A 28 -7.09 4.09 -18.58
N PHE A 29 -8.13 4.50 -19.31
CA PHE A 29 -9.32 5.09 -18.71
C PHE A 29 -10.00 4.10 -17.75
N ASP A 30 -10.24 2.87 -18.20
CA ASP A 30 -10.85 1.80 -17.39
C ASP A 30 -10.00 1.45 -16.18
N PHE A 31 -8.67 1.36 -16.35
CA PHE A 31 -7.75 1.13 -15.23
C PHE A 31 -7.83 2.25 -14.18
N VAL A 32 -7.84 3.52 -14.62
CA VAL A 32 -7.98 4.65 -13.69
C VAL A 32 -9.31 4.58 -12.97
N GLN A 33 -10.41 4.34 -13.69
CA GLN A 33 -11.76 4.38 -13.13
C GLN A 33 -12.04 3.19 -12.20
N GLU A 34 -11.76 1.97 -12.65
CA GLU A 34 -12.18 0.74 -11.96
C GLU A 34 -11.16 0.24 -10.94
N VAL A 35 -9.91 0.70 -11.00
CA VAL A 35 -8.84 0.22 -10.10
C VAL A 35 -8.29 1.33 -9.21
N LEU A 36 -7.94 2.49 -9.77
CA LEU A 36 -7.29 3.56 -8.99
C LEU A 36 -8.30 4.46 -8.26
N GLU A 37 -9.38 4.85 -8.93
CA GLU A 37 -10.44 5.74 -8.40
C GLU A 37 -11.66 4.98 -7.86
N ASP A 38 -11.64 3.64 -7.85
CA ASP A 38 -12.74 2.85 -7.30
C ASP A 38 -12.75 2.90 -5.76
N GLU A 39 -13.76 3.60 -5.22
CA GLU A 39 -14.02 3.78 -3.79
C GLU A 39 -14.99 2.74 -3.20
N ARG A 40 -15.44 1.75 -3.98
CA ARG A 40 -16.32 0.67 -3.49
C ARG A 40 -15.69 -0.06 -2.31
N GLN A 41 -16.51 -0.38 -1.31
CA GLN A 41 -16.12 -1.24 -0.19
C GLN A 41 -16.41 -2.69 -0.54
N TYR A 42 -15.36 -3.47 -0.75
CA TYR A 42 -15.47 -4.90 -1.01
C TYR A 42 -15.53 -5.69 0.30
N TYR A 43 -16.24 -6.82 0.27
CA TYR A 43 -16.49 -7.69 1.42
C TYR A 43 -15.22 -8.08 2.19
N ALA A 44 -14.07 -8.19 1.52
CA ALA A 44 -12.81 -8.60 2.13
C ALA A 44 -12.04 -7.47 2.83
N PHE A 45 -12.35 -6.20 2.56
CA PHE A 45 -11.49 -5.08 2.99
C PHE A 45 -11.46 -4.90 4.51
N SER A 46 -12.63 -4.98 5.15
CA SER A 46 -12.76 -4.90 6.60
C SER A 46 -12.01 -6.03 7.31
N ASP A 47 -12.20 -7.27 6.85
CA ASP A 47 -11.58 -8.45 7.44
C ASP A 47 -10.05 -8.43 7.31
N LEU A 48 -9.55 -7.99 6.16
CA LEU A 48 -8.11 -7.83 5.93
C LEU A 48 -7.51 -6.72 6.79
N GLU A 49 -8.19 -5.59 6.97
CA GLU A 49 -7.70 -4.52 7.84
C GLU A 49 -7.74 -4.93 9.33
N ASN A 50 -8.78 -5.66 9.73
CA ASN A 50 -8.87 -6.24 11.08
C ASN A 50 -7.74 -7.24 11.33
N LEU A 51 -7.42 -8.10 10.35
CA LEU A 51 -6.28 -9.00 10.43
C LEU A 51 -4.95 -8.24 10.49
N ARG A 52 -4.75 -7.24 9.62
CA ARG A 52 -3.56 -6.38 9.62
C ARG A 52 -3.35 -5.74 10.99
N ASN A 53 -4.40 -5.21 11.60
CA ASN A 53 -4.35 -4.60 12.92
C ASN A 53 -4.04 -5.62 14.02
N ARG A 54 -4.66 -6.80 14.00
CA ARG A 54 -4.34 -7.88 14.95
C ARG A 54 -2.86 -8.26 14.86
N LEU A 55 -2.33 -8.48 13.66
CA LEU A 55 -0.93 -8.86 13.46
C LEU A 55 0.05 -7.76 13.89
N LYS A 56 -0.27 -6.48 13.64
CA LYS A 56 0.56 -5.35 14.07
C LYS A 56 0.64 -5.19 15.60
N HIS A 57 -0.38 -5.64 16.34
CA HIS A 57 -0.40 -5.59 17.80
C HIS A 57 -0.02 -6.93 18.44
N ASP A 58 0.22 -7.97 17.65
CA ASP A 58 0.60 -9.28 18.16
C ASP A 58 2.07 -9.30 18.59
N HIS A 59 2.28 -9.46 19.90
CA HIS A 59 3.59 -9.44 20.51
C HIS A 59 4.18 -10.82 20.79
N ARG A 60 3.54 -11.89 20.33
CA ARG A 60 4.08 -13.25 20.44
C ARG A 60 5.35 -13.38 19.60
N VAL A 61 6.28 -14.19 20.09
CA VAL A 61 7.53 -14.51 19.40
C VAL A 61 7.39 -15.90 18.80
N ILE A 62 7.67 -16.02 17.51
CA ILE A 62 7.66 -17.27 16.79
C ILE A 62 9.08 -17.58 16.28
N GLU A 63 9.37 -18.86 16.11
CA GLU A 63 10.54 -19.30 15.38
C GLU A 63 10.20 -19.34 13.88
N VAL A 64 10.99 -18.61 13.09
CA VAL A 64 10.84 -18.46 11.65
C VAL A 64 11.97 -19.22 10.98
N THR A 65 11.60 -20.13 10.09
CA THR A 65 12.52 -20.87 9.23
C THR A 65 12.62 -20.19 7.87
N ASP A 66 13.71 -19.47 7.61
CA ASP A 66 13.96 -18.86 6.30
C ASP A 66 14.69 -19.89 5.40
N LEU A 67 14.07 -20.31 4.30
CA LEU A 67 14.65 -21.27 3.33
C LEU A 67 15.39 -20.61 2.15
N GLY A 68 15.62 -19.30 2.22
CA GLY A 68 16.22 -18.51 1.14
C GLY A 68 17.31 -17.56 1.64
N ALA A 69 17.44 -16.38 1.02
CA ALA A 69 18.45 -15.38 1.39
C ALA A 69 18.33 -14.83 2.84
N GLY A 70 17.20 -15.10 3.49
CA GLY A 70 16.89 -14.61 4.84
C GLY A 70 16.60 -13.11 4.89
N SER A 71 16.07 -12.67 6.04
CA SER A 71 15.79 -11.25 6.26
C SER A 71 17.08 -10.45 6.51
N LYS A 72 17.31 -9.41 5.71
CA LYS A 72 18.39 -8.42 5.96
C LYS A 72 18.11 -7.55 7.19
N MET A 73 16.84 -7.36 7.53
CA MET A 73 16.40 -6.52 8.66
C MET A 73 16.29 -7.31 9.98
N GLN A 74 15.88 -8.58 9.93
CA GLN A 74 15.73 -9.43 11.12
C GLN A 74 16.59 -10.68 11.01
N LYS A 75 17.80 -10.62 11.56
CA LYS A 75 18.79 -11.70 11.43
C LYS A 75 18.52 -12.91 12.32
N THR A 76 17.61 -12.80 13.30
CA THR A 76 17.27 -13.89 14.22
C THR A 76 16.11 -14.71 13.68
N ASN A 77 16.13 -16.02 13.95
CA ASN A 77 14.99 -16.90 13.64
C ASN A 77 13.85 -16.68 14.64
N LYS A 78 14.13 -16.24 15.87
CA LYS A 78 13.09 -15.83 16.82
C LYS A 78 12.66 -14.40 16.53
N ARG A 79 11.42 -14.22 16.06
CA ARG A 79 10.88 -12.92 15.60
C ARG A 79 9.52 -12.65 16.21
N LYS A 80 9.26 -11.40 16.59
CA LYS A 80 7.94 -10.95 17.06
C LYS A 80 6.99 -10.83 15.87
N ILE A 81 5.75 -11.33 15.99
CA ILE A 81 4.75 -11.27 14.90
C ILE A 81 4.55 -9.82 14.42
N SER A 82 4.40 -8.85 15.34
CA SER A 82 4.27 -7.43 14.98
C SER A 82 5.49 -6.88 14.24
N ALA A 83 6.69 -7.38 14.53
CA ALA A 83 7.91 -6.95 13.85
C ALA A 83 7.95 -7.49 12.41
N ILE A 84 7.51 -8.73 12.19
CA ILE A 84 7.32 -9.32 10.86
C ILE A 84 6.26 -8.51 10.10
N ALA A 85 5.11 -8.28 10.73
CA ALA A 85 3.98 -7.57 10.15
C ALA A 85 4.36 -6.15 9.68
N LYS A 86 5.21 -5.45 10.45
CA LYS A 86 5.71 -4.11 10.10
C LYS A 86 6.49 -4.07 8.79
N THR A 87 7.23 -5.12 8.47
CA THR A 87 8.10 -5.16 7.28
C THR A 87 7.52 -5.96 6.11
N ALA A 88 6.66 -6.94 6.39
CA ALA A 88 6.14 -7.86 5.37
C ALA A 88 4.76 -7.46 4.84
N LEU A 89 3.94 -6.74 5.62
CA LEU A 89 2.60 -6.39 5.18
C LEU A 89 2.60 -5.20 4.24
N THR A 90 1.91 -5.36 3.11
CA THR A 90 1.59 -4.28 2.20
C THR A 90 0.55 -3.33 2.80
N GLY A 91 0.71 -2.03 2.55
CA GLY A 91 -0.23 -1.00 2.98
C GLY A 91 -1.61 -1.16 2.34
N ALA A 92 -2.66 -0.69 3.02
CA ALA A 92 -4.05 -0.89 2.61
C ALA A 92 -4.32 -0.45 1.16
N PHE A 93 -3.85 0.75 0.77
CA PHE A 93 -4.02 1.27 -0.59
C PHE A 93 -3.50 0.30 -1.66
N PHE A 94 -2.24 -0.14 -1.56
CA PHE A 94 -1.65 -1.05 -2.54
C PHE A 94 -2.32 -2.42 -2.54
N SER A 95 -2.71 -2.93 -1.37
CA SER A 95 -3.48 -4.18 -1.29
C SER A 95 -4.85 -4.07 -1.97
N GLN A 96 -5.55 -2.95 -1.81
CA GLN A 96 -6.85 -2.72 -2.45
C GLN A 96 -6.72 -2.51 -3.96
N VAL A 97 -5.72 -1.75 -4.41
CA VAL A 97 -5.41 -1.58 -5.83
C VAL A 97 -5.11 -2.94 -6.48
N LEU A 98 -4.28 -3.77 -5.84
CA LEU A 98 -3.96 -5.10 -6.35
C LEU A 98 -5.17 -6.04 -6.38
N PHE A 99 -6.13 -5.87 -5.46
CA PHE A 99 -7.36 -6.66 -5.44
C PHE A 99 -8.31 -6.31 -6.58
N ARG A 100 -8.32 -5.03 -7.00
CA ARG A 100 -9.19 -4.54 -8.09
C ARG A 100 -8.60 -4.76 -9.49
N LEU A 101 -7.29 -5.01 -9.58
CA LEU A 101 -6.61 -5.47 -10.79
C LEU A 101 -7.08 -6.86 -11.19
#